data_AF-A0A3D8SV41-F1
#
_entry.id   AF-A0A3D8SV41-F1
#
_cell.length_a   1.000
_cell.length_b   1.000
_cell.length_c   1.000
_cell.angle_alpha   90.00
_cell.angle_beta   90.00
_cell.angle_gamma   90.00
#
_symmetry.space_group_name_H-M   'P 1'
#
loop_
_entity.id
_entity.type
_entity.pdbx_description
1 polymer ?
#
loop_
_entity_poly.entity_id
_entity_poly.type
_entity_poly.pdbx_seq_one_letter_code
_entity_poly.pdbx_strand_id
1 'polypeptide(L)'
;MYPSTLAPEKVQGCLEYRLSVMTPRMIPSSGVRNPYLDAWLPASMHSPMLFSALLFSSLTHKRMRSLVRREQGLYGSAVDDSFLHFCQQEARLRVNAALRQHDSAVADATILSVAMMIETADVPEGRDWTAESPLTPPLQGLQWLNIHGARLPNMEHQAGLCKLVKLKGGLQNIKIPGAASAIFYRALVNSTLTLSQPQLPFFSVYGHGIFDLAFNFNCDPLQFENGTLEFAQMGLPPELAYAFHGMKMYSFVIQEYIEGGIGVSDSRMMCDLRNLVHFHVLTLPPANESDTNHRGPLYEACRISALIYSTGVLFPMPAVGSPHGRLATLLQQELADTDLLDAPPTGDNQNLFVWILAMGSIAASNGPERRWFVQKLVELSCHMSMSHWNRLKTILKSILWLDCACDRAAIDTRAGHNHVSTAVDGESNATNEPHVRTVSSTVWPALMMPPAAGYRPEVNYW
;
A
#
# COMPACT_ATOMS: atom_id res chain seq x y z
N MET A 1 -19.55 31.34 -15.57
CA MET A 1 -20.55 30.26 -15.78
C MET A 1 -19.79 28.94 -15.89
N TYR A 2 -20.24 27.87 -15.24
CA TYR A 2 -19.55 26.56 -15.29
C TYR A 2 -19.82 25.84 -16.62
N PRO A 3 -18.87 25.04 -17.16
CA PRO A 3 -19.06 24.28 -18.40
C PRO A 3 -19.87 22.98 -18.14
N SER A 4 -21.02 23.13 -17.49
CA SER A 4 -21.90 22.04 -17.05
C SER A 4 -23.36 22.47 -17.15
N THR A 5 -24.23 21.50 -17.43
CA THR A 5 -25.70 21.65 -17.44
C THR A 5 -26.30 21.47 -16.04
N LEU A 6 -25.48 21.14 -15.05
CA LEU A 6 -25.88 20.94 -13.66
C LEU A 6 -26.22 22.27 -12.98
N ALA A 7 -27.11 22.19 -11.99
CA ALA A 7 -27.45 23.31 -11.12
C ALA A 7 -26.17 23.92 -10.49
N PRO A 8 -25.98 25.26 -10.54
CA PRO A 8 -24.77 25.91 -10.06
C PRO A 8 -24.41 25.56 -8.61
N GLU A 9 -25.40 25.37 -7.75
CA GLU A 9 -25.22 25.06 -6.32
C GLU A 9 -24.58 23.68 -6.13
N LYS A 10 -24.99 22.68 -6.92
CA LYS A 10 -24.41 21.33 -6.87
C LYS A 10 -22.96 21.32 -7.36
N VAL A 11 -22.68 22.08 -8.42
CA VAL A 11 -21.33 22.25 -8.95
C VAL A 11 -20.44 22.94 -7.92
N GLN A 12 -20.93 24.02 -7.32
CA GLN A 12 -20.22 24.76 -6.29
C GLN A 12 -19.87 23.88 -5.08
N GLY A 13 -20.82 23.14 -4.51
CA GLY A 13 -20.52 22.26 -3.36
C GLY A 13 -19.52 21.14 -3.68
N CYS A 14 -19.45 20.69 -4.93
CA CYS A 14 -18.44 19.73 -5.40
C CYS A 14 -17.05 20.38 -5.50
N LEU A 15 -16.97 21.56 -6.10
CA LEU A 15 -15.72 22.33 -6.21
C LEU A 15 -15.19 22.77 -4.84
N GLU A 16 -16.07 23.21 -3.94
CA GLU A 16 -15.72 23.56 -2.56
C GLU A 16 -15.05 22.37 -1.85
N TYR A 17 -15.65 21.17 -1.93
CA TYR A 17 -15.04 19.97 -1.38
C TYR A 17 -13.67 19.68 -2.00
N ARG A 18 -13.55 19.78 -3.33
CA ARG A 18 -12.28 19.51 -4.01
C ARG A 18 -11.18 20.48 -3.60
N LEU A 19 -11.49 21.77 -3.55
CA LEU A 19 -10.54 22.84 -3.26
C LEU A 19 -10.12 22.82 -1.79
N SER A 20 -11.06 22.63 -0.86
CA SER A 20 -10.79 22.68 0.58
C SER A 20 -10.25 21.37 1.14
N VAL A 21 -10.64 20.22 0.57
CA VAL A 21 -10.29 18.90 1.11
C VAL A 21 -9.34 18.15 0.17
N MET A 22 -9.78 17.82 -1.04
CA MET A 22 -9.06 16.84 -1.87
C MET A 22 -7.72 17.37 -2.39
N THR A 23 -7.72 18.50 -3.08
CA THR A 23 -6.57 19.03 -3.81
C THR A 23 -5.33 19.31 -2.94
N PRO A 24 -5.44 19.96 -1.76
CA PRO A 24 -4.27 20.37 -0.98
C PRO A 24 -3.33 19.21 -0.60
N ARG A 25 -3.86 17.99 -0.49
CA ARG A 25 -3.10 16.81 -0.08
C ARG A 25 -2.85 15.79 -1.20
N MET A 26 -3.48 15.94 -2.36
CA MET A 26 -3.37 15.00 -3.48
C MET A 26 -2.02 15.11 -4.20
N ILE A 27 -1.61 16.34 -4.51
CA ILE A 27 -0.29 16.66 -5.06
C ILE A 27 0.38 17.54 -4.02
N PRO A 28 1.27 16.97 -3.19
CA PRO A 28 1.99 17.78 -2.22
C PRO A 28 2.75 18.86 -2.98
N SER A 29 2.62 20.10 -2.52
CA SER A 29 3.23 21.27 -3.13
C SER A 29 4.01 22.05 -2.08
N SER A 30 5.23 22.48 -2.37
CA SER A 30 5.93 23.43 -1.48
C SER A 30 5.42 24.84 -1.76
N GLY A 31 4.91 25.51 -0.73
CA GLY A 31 4.50 26.92 -0.81
C GLY A 31 3.12 27.13 -1.45
N VAL A 32 2.93 28.29 -2.08
CA VAL A 32 1.61 28.81 -2.51
C VAL A 32 1.13 28.23 -3.85
N ARG A 33 2.02 27.61 -4.64
CA ARG A 33 1.68 27.10 -5.99
C ARG A 33 1.20 25.66 -5.93
N ASN A 34 -0.04 25.42 -6.36
CA ASN A 34 -0.61 24.09 -6.46
C ASN A 34 -0.98 23.81 -7.93
N PRO A 35 -0.41 22.77 -8.57
CA PRO A 35 -0.66 22.48 -9.99
C PRO A 35 -2.15 22.35 -10.35
N TYR A 36 -2.98 21.93 -9.39
CA TYR A 36 -4.41 21.87 -9.60
C TYR A 36 -5.03 23.26 -9.76
N LEU A 37 -4.72 24.20 -8.86
CA LEU A 37 -5.25 25.56 -8.91
C LEU A 37 -4.69 26.31 -10.12
N ASP A 38 -3.41 26.12 -10.40
CA ASP A 38 -2.70 26.87 -11.44
C ASP A 38 -3.01 26.36 -12.85
N ALA A 39 -3.34 25.07 -13.01
CA ALA A 39 -3.51 24.47 -14.33
C ALA A 39 -4.76 23.60 -14.50
N TRP A 40 -5.10 22.72 -13.55
CA TRP A 40 -6.18 21.75 -13.76
C TRP A 40 -7.56 22.40 -13.74
N LEU A 41 -7.81 23.27 -12.77
CA LEU A 41 -9.07 24.00 -12.68
C LEU A 41 -9.25 24.92 -13.89
N PRO A 42 -8.29 25.79 -14.27
CA PRO A 42 -8.38 26.56 -15.51
C PRO A 42 -8.61 25.68 -16.75
N ALA A 43 -7.85 24.58 -16.92
CA ALA A 43 -8.03 23.67 -18.04
C ALA A 43 -9.44 23.06 -18.07
N SER A 44 -9.99 22.70 -16.92
CA SER A 44 -11.34 22.16 -16.79
C SER A 44 -12.41 23.18 -17.16
N MET A 45 -12.22 24.46 -16.82
CA MET A 45 -13.18 25.52 -17.17
C MET A 45 -13.29 25.75 -18.68
N HIS A 46 -12.24 25.43 -19.44
CA HIS A 46 -12.21 25.50 -20.90
C HIS A 46 -12.56 24.17 -21.59
N SER A 47 -12.73 23.08 -20.83
CA SER A 47 -12.99 21.75 -21.36
C SER A 47 -14.17 21.11 -20.63
N PRO A 48 -15.39 21.14 -21.22
CA PRO A 48 -16.56 20.52 -20.62
C PRO A 48 -16.36 19.03 -20.29
N MET A 49 -15.57 18.32 -21.08
CA MET A 49 -15.17 16.93 -20.82
C MET A 49 -14.38 16.80 -19.52
N LEU A 50 -13.29 17.56 -19.39
CA LEU A 50 -12.43 17.53 -18.21
C LEU A 50 -13.19 18.01 -16.97
N PHE A 51 -14.08 18.98 -17.12
CA PHE A 51 -14.93 19.44 -16.03
C PHE A 51 -15.86 18.35 -15.49
N SER A 52 -16.55 17.60 -16.37
CA SER A 52 -17.42 16.49 -15.93
C SER A 52 -16.62 15.37 -15.24
N ALA A 53 -15.45 15.00 -15.78
CA ALA A 53 -14.57 14.01 -15.16
C ALA A 53 -14.00 14.50 -13.81
N LEU A 54 -13.73 15.80 -13.69
CA LEU A 54 -13.34 16.45 -12.46
C LEU A 54 -14.46 16.34 -11.42
N LEU A 55 -15.70 16.72 -11.74
CA LEU A 55 -16.81 16.56 -10.79
C LEU A 55 -16.97 15.09 -10.34
N PHE A 56 -16.95 14.15 -11.28
CA PHE A 56 -17.01 12.72 -10.99
C PHE A 56 -15.92 12.24 -10.01
N SER A 57 -14.65 12.56 -10.29
CA SER A 57 -13.53 12.16 -9.42
C SER A 57 -13.61 12.77 -8.02
N SER A 58 -14.15 13.98 -7.89
CA SER A 58 -14.32 14.63 -6.59
C SER A 58 -15.40 13.95 -5.75
N LEU A 59 -16.55 13.66 -6.37
CA LEU A 59 -17.71 13.06 -5.70
C LEU A 59 -17.42 11.63 -5.25
N THR A 60 -16.74 10.86 -6.09
CA THR A 60 -16.30 9.51 -5.71
C THR A 60 -15.27 9.53 -4.57
N HIS A 61 -14.30 10.45 -4.60
CA HIS A 61 -13.37 10.63 -3.48
C HIS A 61 -14.11 11.02 -2.19
N LYS A 62 -15.08 11.95 -2.29
CA LYS A 62 -15.93 12.38 -1.16
C LYS A 62 -16.68 11.22 -0.53
N ARG A 63 -17.35 10.41 -1.35
CA ARG A 63 -18.08 9.21 -0.92
C ARG A 63 -17.19 8.27 -0.13
N MET A 64 -16.02 7.93 -0.67
CA MET A 64 -15.10 7.00 -0.01
C MET A 64 -14.53 7.55 1.28
N ARG A 65 -14.22 8.86 1.33
CA ARG A 65 -13.79 9.51 2.57
C ARG A 65 -14.85 9.40 3.66
N SER A 66 -16.13 9.62 3.33
CA SER A 66 -17.22 9.51 4.31
C SER A 66 -17.41 8.07 4.80
N LEU A 67 -17.28 7.08 3.92
CA LEU A 67 -17.32 5.66 4.30
C LEU A 67 -16.16 5.29 5.23
N VAL A 68 -14.92 5.61 4.85
CA VAL A 68 -13.72 5.31 5.64
C VAL A 68 -13.73 6.02 7.01
N ARG A 69 -14.24 7.26 7.07
CA ARG A 69 -14.35 8.01 8.34
C ARG A 69 -15.57 7.63 9.18
N ARG A 70 -16.41 6.71 8.71
CA ARG A 70 -17.68 6.34 9.37
C ARG A 70 -18.56 7.57 9.64
N GLU A 71 -18.51 8.58 8.77
CA GLU A 71 -19.37 9.78 8.79
C GLU A 71 -20.79 9.43 8.30
N GLN A 72 -21.35 8.32 8.79
CA GLN A 72 -22.66 7.79 8.39
C GLN A 72 -23.75 8.82 8.70
N GLY A 73 -24.63 9.07 7.72
CA GLY A 73 -25.74 10.04 7.83
C GLY A 73 -25.58 11.34 7.03
N LEU A 74 -24.38 11.64 6.49
CA LEU A 74 -24.13 12.83 5.66
C LEU A 74 -24.12 12.57 4.14
N TYR A 75 -24.02 11.30 3.70
CA TYR A 75 -23.94 10.89 2.29
C TYR A 75 -24.62 9.54 2.07
N GLY A 76 -25.12 9.34 0.84
CA GLY A 76 -25.93 8.16 0.46
C GLY A 76 -27.42 8.47 0.29
N SER A 77 -27.79 9.74 0.17
CA SER A 77 -29.13 10.08 -0.32
C SER A 77 -29.24 9.65 -1.79
N ALA A 78 -30.42 9.19 -2.20
CA ALA A 78 -30.68 8.87 -3.61
C ALA A 78 -30.36 10.05 -4.56
N VAL A 79 -30.39 11.29 -4.04
CA VAL A 79 -30.05 12.51 -4.77
C VAL A 79 -28.55 12.63 -5.04
N ASP A 80 -27.70 12.28 -4.07
CA ASP A 80 -26.24 12.27 -4.23
C ASP A 80 -25.78 11.17 -5.16
N ASP A 81 -26.43 10.00 -5.08
CA ASP A 81 -26.20 8.88 -6.01
C ASP A 81 -26.57 9.26 -7.44
N SER A 82 -27.76 9.85 -7.63
CA SER A 82 -28.20 10.34 -8.93
C SER A 82 -27.23 11.39 -9.49
N PHE A 83 -26.72 12.29 -8.64
CA PHE A 83 -25.77 13.31 -9.06
C PHE A 83 -24.43 12.73 -9.48
N LEU A 84 -23.90 11.77 -8.73
CA LEU A 84 -22.66 11.08 -9.08
C LEU A 84 -22.80 10.33 -10.41
N HIS A 85 -23.87 9.55 -10.57
CA HIS A 85 -24.11 8.79 -11.80
C HIS A 85 -24.31 9.72 -13.00
N PHE A 86 -24.99 10.85 -12.83
CA PHE A 86 -25.09 11.86 -13.88
C PHE A 86 -23.70 12.37 -14.31
N CYS A 87 -22.85 12.77 -13.35
CA CYS A 87 -21.48 13.24 -13.66
C CYS A 87 -20.66 12.16 -14.37
N GLN A 88 -20.81 10.90 -13.95
CA GLN A 88 -20.17 9.76 -14.58
C GLN A 88 -20.62 9.59 -16.05
N GLN A 89 -21.92 9.62 -16.31
CA GLN A 89 -22.46 9.45 -17.67
C GLN A 89 -22.05 10.60 -18.58
N GLU A 90 -22.15 11.85 -18.12
CA GLU A 90 -21.68 13.02 -18.85
C GLU A 90 -20.19 12.92 -19.19
N ALA A 91 -19.35 12.53 -18.22
CA ALA A 91 -17.91 12.35 -18.45
C ALA A 91 -17.66 11.24 -19.50
N ARG A 92 -18.33 10.09 -19.39
CA ARG A 92 -18.22 8.98 -20.36
C ARG A 92 -18.59 9.41 -21.77
N LEU A 93 -19.73 10.08 -21.94
CA LEU A 93 -20.19 10.55 -23.24
C LEU A 93 -19.20 11.52 -23.89
N ARG A 94 -18.73 12.52 -23.13
CA ARG A 94 -17.80 13.56 -23.62
C ARG A 94 -16.41 12.98 -23.92
N VAL A 95 -15.88 12.13 -23.05
CA VAL A 95 -14.59 11.45 -23.28
C VAL A 95 -14.67 10.54 -24.50
N ASN A 96 -15.72 9.73 -24.63
CA ASN A 96 -15.89 8.87 -25.82
C ASN A 96 -16.00 9.68 -27.11
N ALA A 97 -16.64 10.85 -27.09
CA ALA A 97 -16.68 11.75 -28.25
C ALA A 97 -15.29 12.29 -28.61
N ALA A 98 -14.50 12.71 -27.62
CA ALA A 98 -13.12 13.17 -27.82
C ALA A 98 -12.21 12.05 -28.36
N LEU A 99 -12.35 10.83 -27.85
CA LEU A 99 -11.54 9.68 -28.29
C LEU A 99 -11.80 9.27 -29.76
N ARG A 100 -12.94 9.66 -30.35
CA ARG A 100 -13.24 9.42 -31.77
C ARG A 100 -12.55 10.40 -32.72
N GLN A 101 -12.05 11.52 -32.20
CA GLN A 101 -11.39 12.56 -32.97
C GLN A 101 -9.87 12.42 -32.82
N HIS A 102 -9.15 12.29 -33.94
CA HIS A 102 -7.72 12.00 -33.93
C HIS A 102 -6.90 13.02 -33.11
N ASP A 103 -7.13 14.32 -33.34
CA ASP A 103 -6.32 15.39 -32.73
C ASP A 103 -6.61 15.60 -31.24
N SER A 104 -7.82 15.24 -30.78
CA SER A 104 -8.22 15.41 -29.38
C SER A 104 -8.06 14.14 -28.55
N ALA A 105 -7.95 12.96 -29.16
CA ALA A 105 -7.83 11.68 -28.45
C ALA A 105 -6.62 11.63 -27.49
N VAL A 106 -5.47 12.17 -27.90
CA VAL A 106 -4.23 12.21 -27.10
C VAL A 106 -3.93 13.59 -26.49
N ALA A 107 -4.88 14.52 -26.53
CA ALA A 107 -4.76 15.80 -25.86
C ALA A 107 -4.62 15.60 -24.33
N ASP A 108 -3.88 16.47 -23.64
CA ASP A 108 -3.66 16.34 -22.19
C ASP A 108 -4.97 16.34 -21.40
N ALA A 109 -5.93 17.19 -21.81
CA ALA A 109 -7.24 17.25 -21.17
C ALA A 109 -7.99 15.92 -21.29
N THR A 110 -7.86 15.21 -22.41
CA THR A 110 -8.50 13.89 -22.62
C THR A 110 -7.85 12.84 -21.74
N ILE A 111 -6.52 12.78 -21.72
CA ILE A 111 -5.76 11.84 -20.88
C ILE A 111 -6.07 12.07 -19.40
N LEU A 112 -6.05 13.33 -18.95
CA LEU A 112 -6.38 13.68 -17.58
C LEU A 112 -7.84 13.35 -17.24
N SER A 113 -8.78 13.51 -18.18
CA SER A 113 -10.18 13.11 -17.99
C SER A 113 -10.30 11.60 -17.79
N VAL A 114 -9.62 10.79 -18.62
CA VAL A 114 -9.60 9.33 -18.47
C VAL A 114 -8.96 8.95 -17.13
N ALA A 115 -7.89 9.62 -16.71
CA ALA A 115 -7.24 9.41 -15.42
C ALA A 115 -8.18 9.67 -14.23
N MET A 116 -9.10 10.63 -14.34
CA MET A 116 -10.13 10.90 -13.34
C MET A 116 -11.27 9.85 -13.33
N MET A 117 -11.28 8.92 -14.29
CA MET A 117 -12.33 7.91 -14.47
C MET A 117 -11.87 6.46 -14.24
N ILE A 118 -10.59 6.21 -13.90
CA ILE A 118 -10.02 4.87 -13.67
C ILE A 118 -10.50 4.15 -12.41
N GLU A 119 -11.53 4.68 -11.76
CA GLU A 119 -12.15 4.12 -10.56
C GLU A 119 -13.66 4.10 -10.78
N THR A 120 -14.35 3.10 -10.22
CA THR A 120 -15.81 2.98 -10.35
C THR A 120 -16.55 4.00 -9.48
N ALA A 121 -17.83 4.23 -9.81
CA ALA A 121 -18.75 5.00 -8.98
C ALA A 121 -19.29 4.18 -7.80
N ASP A 122 -19.27 2.86 -7.95
CA ASP A 122 -19.92 1.91 -7.08
C ASP A 122 -19.15 1.72 -5.78
N VAL A 123 -19.89 1.45 -4.71
CA VAL A 123 -19.31 1.03 -3.44
C VAL A 123 -19.11 -0.48 -3.51
N PRO A 124 -17.91 -1.01 -3.25
CA PRO A 124 -17.69 -2.45 -3.25
C PRO A 124 -18.61 -3.17 -2.24
N GLU A 125 -19.35 -4.16 -2.72
CA GLU A 125 -20.17 -5.03 -1.88
C GLU A 125 -19.29 -5.93 -1.00
N GLY A 126 -19.80 -6.31 0.17
CA GLY A 126 -19.15 -7.28 1.06
C GLY A 126 -17.87 -6.81 1.77
N ARG A 127 -17.44 -5.55 1.60
CA ARG A 127 -16.31 -4.99 2.33
C ARG A 127 -16.69 -4.60 3.75
N ASP A 128 -15.86 -4.99 4.70
CA ASP A 128 -15.95 -4.52 6.09
C ASP A 128 -15.30 -3.13 6.22
N TRP A 129 -16.14 -2.09 6.20
CA TRP A 129 -15.72 -0.70 6.41
C TRP A 129 -15.35 -0.39 7.86
N THR A 130 -15.60 -1.32 8.79
CA THR A 130 -15.18 -1.23 10.18
C THR A 130 -13.82 -1.88 10.43
N ALA A 131 -13.31 -2.67 9.48
CA ALA A 131 -12.03 -3.35 9.60
C ALA A 131 -10.89 -2.36 9.90
N GLU A 132 -10.08 -2.71 10.90
CA GLU A 132 -8.87 -1.98 11.23
C GLU A 132 -7.64 -2.75 10.75
N SER A 133 -6.61 -2.01 10.35
CA SER A 133 -5.33 -2.61 10.02
C SER A 133 -4.66 -3.08 11.32
N PRO A 134 -4.09 -4.29 11.36
CA PRO A 134 -3.28 -4.71 12.51
C PRO A 134 -2.05 -3.81 12.68
N LEU A 135 -1.53 -3.28 11.57
CA LEU A 135 -0.40 -2.35 11.51
C LEU A 135 -0.84 -0.91 11.77
N THR A 136 0.02 -0.13 12.40
CA THR A 136 -0.18 1.30 12.71
C THR A 136 0.84 2.21 12.01
N PRO A 137 0.98 2.13 10.67
CA PRO A 137 1.98 2.92 9.96
C PRO A 137 1.69 4.42 10.10
N PRO A 138 2.73 5.27 10.13
CA PRO A 138 2.57 6.71 9.98
C PRO A 138 2.15 7.04 8.54
N LEU A 139 1.85 8.32 8.26
CA LEU A 139 1.65 8.83 6.90
C LEU A 139 0.54 8.16 6.07
N GLN A 140 -0.43 7.49 6.70
CA GLN A 140 -1.55 6.80 6.02
C GLN A 140 -2.32 7.70 5.04
N GLY A 141 -2.43 8.99 5.37
CA GLY A 141 -3.13 9.97 4.54
C GLY A 141 -2.24 10.72 3.54
N LEU A 142 -0.98 10.31 3.36
CA LEU A 142 -0.07 10.93 2.39
C LEU A 142 -0.55 10.63 0.96
N GLN A 143 -0.79 11.69 0.17
CA GLN A 143 -1.46 11.61 -1.14
C GLN A 143 -2.84 10.94 -1.12
N TRP A 144 -3.58 11.07 -0.01
CA TRP A 144 -4.89 10.41 0.15
C TRP A 144 -4.87 8.89 -0.06
N LEU A 145 -3.74 8.23 0.24
CA LEU A 145 -3.60 6.79 0.01
C LEU A 145 -4.68 5.98 0.75
N ASN A 146 -5.00 6.34 1.99
CA ASN A 146 -6.09 5.74 2.76
C ASN A 146 -7.48 5.85 2.11
N ILE A 147 -7.72 6.81 1.22
CA ILE A 147 -9.00 6.97 0.50
C ILE A 147 -8.92 6.32 -0.88
N HIS A 148 -7.84 6.55 -1.60
CA HIS A 148 -7.58 5.97 -2.91
C HIS A 148 -7.46 4.44 -2.86
N GLY A 149 -6.84 3.90 -1.82
CA GLY A 149 -6.75 2.47 -1.58
C GLY A 149 -8.07 1.83 -1.14
N ALA A 150 -9.10 2.61 -0.83
CA ALA A 150 -10.44 2.08 -0.54
C ALA A 150 -11.32 1.98 -1.80
N ARG A 151 -10.85 2.49 -2.94
CA ARG A 151 -11.61 2.53 -4.20
C ARG A 151 -11.48 1.25 -5.00
N LEU A 152 -12.42 1.05 -5.93
CA LEU A 152 -12.38 -0.06 -6.88
C LEU A 152 -11.84 0.44 -8.23
N PRO A 153 -10.74 -0.15 -8.74
CA PRO A 153 -10.23 0.16 -10.07
C PRO A 153 -11.24 -0.19 -11.18
N ASN A 154 -11.35 0.68 -12.18
CA ASN A 154 -11.96 0.32 -13.46
C ASN A 154 -10.85 -0.10 -14.42
N MET A 155 -10.71 -1.40 -14.65
CA MET A 155 -9.60 -1.97 -15.42
C MET A 155 -9.63 -1.59 -16.91
N GLU A 156 -10.81 -1.39 -17.49
CA GLU A 156 -10.94 -0.94 -18.88
C GLU A 156 -10.43 0.49 -19.06
N HIS A 157 -10.86 1.40 -18.18
CA HIS A 157 -10.39 2.79 -18.18
C HIS A 157 -8.89 2.88 -17.86
N GLN A 158 -8.38 2.04 -16.95
CA GLN A 158 -6.95 2.00 -16.65
C GLN A 158 -6.12 1.51 -17.84
N ALA A 159 -6.55 0.43 -18.52
CA ALA A 159 -5.89 -0.04 -19.73
C ALA A 159 -5.93 1.02 -20.84
N GLY A 160 -7.08 1.68 -21.01
CA GLY A 160 -7.25 2.81 -21.92
C GLY A 160 -6.30 3.98 -21.61
N LEU A 161 -6.19 4.37 -20.33
CA LEU A 161 -5.26 5.40 -19.88
C LEU A 161 -3.81 5.06 -20.26
N CYS A 162 -3.37 3.84 -19.95
CA CYS A 162 -2.01 3.40 -20.25
C CYS A 162 -1.75 3.43 -21.76
N LYS A 163 -2.72 3.03 -22.59
CA LYS A 163 -2.63 3.11 -24.05
C LYS A 163 -2.53 4.56 -24.55
N LEU A 164 -3.33 5.48 -24.01
CA LEU A 164 -3.28 6.89 -24.40
C LEU A 164 -1.95 7.55 -24.04
N VAL A 165 -1.39 7.24 -22.86
CA VAL A 165 -0.05 7.72 -22.46
C VAL A 165 1.02 7.20 -23.43
N LYS A 166 0.95 5.91 -23.80
CA LYS A 166 1.86 5.33 -24.81
C LYS A 166 1.72 6.01 -26.17
N LEU A 167 0.50 6.25 -26.64
CA LEU A 167 0.24 6.95 -27.91
C LEU A 167 0.74 8.40 -27.88
N LYS A 168 0.73 9.06 -26.72
CA LYS A 168 1.33 10.39 -26.53
C LYS A 168 2.87 10.36 -26.50
N GLY A 169 3.48 9.19 -26.47
CA GLY A 169 4.93 9.00 -26.39
C GLY A 169 5.48 9.00 -24.95
N GLY A 170 4.63 8.84 -23.93
CA GLY A 170 5.04 8.71 -22.53
C GLY A 170 4.59 9.86 -21.62
N LEU A 171 4.78 9.68 -20.31
CA LEU A 171 4.35 10.62 -19.26
C LEU A 171 5.04 11.99 -19.37
N GLN A 172 6.30 12.03 -19.80
CA GLN A 172 7.10 13.24 -20.00
C GLN A 172 6.53 14.18 -21.09
N ASN A 173 5.65 13.66 -21.95
CA ASN A 173 5.00 14.45 -22.99
C ASN A 173 3.68 15.08 -22.55
N ILE A 174 3.20 14.80 -21.34
CA ILE A 174 2.03 15.45 -20.75
C ILE A 174 2.45 16.82 -20.22
N LYS A 175 1.82 17.88 -20.71
CA LYS A 175 2.23 19.28 -20.46
C LYS A 175 1.40 19.96 -19.38
N ILE A 176 0.21 19.48 -19.05
CA ILE A 176 -0.53 19.94 -17.87
C ILE A 176 0.32 19.66 -16.61
N PRO A 177 0.77 20.71 -15.87
CA PRO A 177 1.60 20.54 -14.68
C PRO A 177 0.99 19.58 -13.67
N GLY A 178 1.80 18.66 -13.13
CA GLY A 178 1.37 17.66 -12.14
C GLY A 178 0.47 16.54 -12.65
N ALA A 179 -0.03 16.60 -13.90
CA ALA A 179 -0.90 15.54 -14.43
C ALA A 179 -0.15 14.22 -14.59
N ALA A 180 1.09 14.25 -15.08
CA ALA A 180 1.92 13.05 -15.27
C ALA A 180 2.18 12.29 -13.96
N SER A 181 2.58 12.99 -12.89
CA SER A 181 2.82 12.38 -11.58
C SER A 181 1.53 11.86 -10.94
N ALA A 182 0.41 12.57 -11.10
CA ALA A 182 -0.89 12.08 -10.63
C ALA A 182 -1.35 10.83 -11.40
N ILE A 183 -1.16 10.78 -12.72
CA ILE A 183 -1.46 9.60 -13.55
C ILE A 183 -0.63 8.40 -13.10
N PHE A 184 0.68 8.58 -12.94
CA PHE A 184 1.57 7.54 -12.42
C PHE A 184 1.11 7.05 -11.04
N TYR A 185 0.90 7.96 -10.09
CA TYR A 185 0.51 7.62 -8.73
C TYR A 185 -0.80 6.82 -8.69
N ARG A 186 -1.82 7.25 -9.47
CA ARG A 186 -3.09 6.52 -9.51
C ARG A 186 -2.94 5.14 -10.17
N ALA A 187 -2.13 5.02 -11.23
CA ALA A 187 -1.81 3.73 -11.82
C ALA A 187 -1.07 2.81 -10.84
N LEU A 188 -0.15 3.36 -10.04
CA LEU A 188 0.57 2.64 -8.99
C LEU A 188 -0.41 2.10 -7.94
N VAL A 189 -1.30 2.94 -7.38
CA VAL A 189 -2.31 2.49 -6.39
C VAL A 189 -3.19 1.37 -6.95
N ASN A 190 -3.68 1.49 -8.19
CA ASN A 190 -4.50 0.44 -8.78
C ASN A 190 -3.70 -0.85 -9.04
N SER A 191 -2.41 -0.73 -9.38
CA SER A 191 -1.50 -1.87 -9.50
C SER A 191 -1.33 -2.58 -8.15
N THR A 192 -1.20 -1.82 -7.06
CA THR A 192 -1.20 -2.35 -5.68
C THR A 192 -2.48 -3.12 -5.34
N LEU A 193 -3.65 -2.51 -5.61
CA LEU A 193 -4.96 -3.12 -5.34
C LEU A 193 -5.16 -4.44 -6.10
N THR A 194 -4.62 -4.51 -7.31
CA THR A 194 -4.73 -5.69 -8.18
C THR A 194 -3.55 -6.65 -8.05
N LEU A 195 -2.52 -6.31 -7.26
CA LEU A 195 -1.21 -6.97 -7.23
C LEU A 195 -0.67 -7.25 -8.64
N SER A 196 -0.81 -6.28 -9.54
CA SER A 196 -0.24 -6.35 -10.88
C SER A 196 0.98 -5.43 -10.99
N GLN A 197 1.85 -5.70 -11.97
CA GLN A 197 2.97 -4.80 -12.25
C GLN A 197 2.46 -3.47 -12.84
N PRO A 198 3.03 -2.31 -12.44
CA PRO A 198 2.67 -1.02 -13.01
C PRO A 198 2.97 -0.96 -14.52
N GLN A 199 1.96 -0.62 -15.33
CA GLN A 199 2.11 -0.50 -16.79
C GLN A 199 2.71 0.83 -17.25
N LEU A 200 2.89 1.77 -16.32
CA LEU A 200 3.50 3.07 -16.55
C LEU A 200 4.82 3.14 -15.79
N PRO A 201 5.88 3.71 -16.38
CA PRO A 201 7.14 3.89 -15.67
C PRO A 201 6.98 4.88 -14.52
N PHE A 202 7.90 4.82 -13.56
CA PHE A 202 7.99 5.80 -12.49
C PHE A 202 8.03 7.23 -13.05
N PHE A 203 7.28 8.13 -12.42
CA PHE A 203 7.31 9.55 -12.74
C PHE A 203 7.15 10.39 -11.48
N SER A 204 8.20 11.14 -11.16
CA SER A 204 8.32 11.95 -9.96
C SER A 204 7.41 13.18 -9.98
N VAL A 205 7.01 13.65 -8.81
CA VAL A 205 6.36 14.95 -8.60
C VAL A 205 7.25 16.12 -9.06
N TYR A 206 8.58 15.96 -9.07
CA TYR A 206 9.54 16.91 -9.63
C TYR A 206 9.63 16.89 -11.16
N GLY A 207 8.94 15.96 -11.84
CA GLY A 207 8.78 15.97 -13.29
C GLY A 207 9.81 15.17 -14.08
N HIS A 208 10.56 14.27 -13.43
CA HIS A 208 11.49 13.35 -14.10
C HIS A 208 11.07 11.89 -13.96
N GLY A 209 11.55 11.05 -14.89
CA GLY A 209 11.31 9.59 -14.91
C GLY A 209 12.47 8.75 -14.41
N ILE A 210 13.42 9.35 -13.67
CA ILE A 210 14.59 8.65 -13.12
C ILE A 210 14.12 7.69 -12.02
N PHE A 211 14.24 6.39 -12.27
CA PHE A 211 13.79 5.33 -11.35
C PHE A 211 14.92 4.73 -10.52
N ASP A 212 16.15 5.21 -10.64
CA ASP A 212 17.26 4.73 -9.82
C ASP A 212 17.10 5.19 -8.36
N LEU A 213 17.14 4.25 -7.42
CA LEU A 213 16.98 4.52 -5.99
C LEU A 213 18.14 5.35 -5.44
N ALA A 214 19.39 5.04 -5.78
CA ALA A 214 20.55 5.78 -5.28
C ALA A 214 20.47 7.27 -5.65
N PHE A 215 20.13 7.56 -6.90
CA PHE A 215 19.87 8.92 -7.39
C PHE A 215 18.76 9.62 -6.59
N ASN A 216 17.60 8.98 -6.42
CA ASN A 216 16.45 9.61 -5.76
C ASN A 216 16.65 9.80 -4.25
N PHE A 217 17.35 8.88 -3.58
CA PHE A 217 17.77 9.05 -2.19
C PHE A 217 18.93 10.04 -2.02
N ASN A 218 19.48 10.59 -3.11
CA ASN A 218 20.68 11.43 -3.10
C ASN A 218 21.84 10.75 -2.33
N CYS A 219 22.00 9.45 -2.55
CA CYS A 219 23.00 8.60 -1.91
C CYS A 219 24.15 8.34 -2.89
N ASP A 220 25.37 8.21 -2.37
CA ASP A 220 26.51 7.78 -3.16
C ASP A 220 26.26 6.35 -3.71
N PRO A 221 26.49 6.10 -5.02
CA PRO A 221 26.22 4.80 -5.62
C PRO A 221 26.95 3.64 -4.95
N LEU A 222 28.19 3.82 -4.47
CA LEU A 222 28.95 2.77 -3.79
C LEU A 222 28.37 2.49 -2.40
N GLN A 223 27.92 3.53 -1.69
CA GLN A 223 27.24 3.35 -0.41
C GLN A 223 25.92 2.57 -0.58
N PHE A 224 25.15 2.88 -1.61
CA PHE A 224 23.91 2.16 -1.92
C PHE A 224 24.19 0.70 -2.32
N GLU A 225 25.23 0.46 -3.11
CA GLU A 225 25.67 -0.88 -3.51
C GLU A 225 26.09 -1.72 -2.29
N ASN A 226 26.82 -1.14 -1.34
CA ASN A 226 27.18 -1.82 -0.09
C ASN A 226 25.94 -2.24 0.72
N GLY A 227 24.94 -1.36 0.83
CA GLY A 227 23.69 -1.70 1.53
C GLY A 227 22.85 -2.75 0.80
N THR A 228 22.97 -2.82 -0.53
CA THR A 228 22.39 -3.90 -1.35
C THR A 228 23.14 -5.22 -1.11
N LEU A 229 24.46 -5.18 -1.01
CA LEU A 229 25.30 -6.35 -0.75
C LEU A 229 24.98 -7.01 0.60
N GLU A 230 24.60 -6.26 1.64
CA GLU A 230 24.15 -6.81 2.92
C GLU A 230 23.00 -7.83 2.73
N PHE A 231 22.02 -7.50 1.90
CA PHE A 231 20.89 -8.38 1.61
C PHE A 231 21.26 -9.50 0.64
N ALA A 232 22.16 -9.25 -0.31
CA ALA A 232 22.66 -10.29 -1.21
C ALA A 232 23.44 -11.38 -0.44
N GLN A 233 24.21 -11.00 0.58
CA GLN A 233 24.91 -11.92 1.48
C GLN A 233 23.95 -12.80 2.29
N MET A 234 22.71 -12.34 2.52
CA MET A 234 21.62 -13.13 3.10
C MET A 234 20.91 -14.03 2.09
N GLY A 235 21.49 -14.24 0.90
CA GLY A 235 20.96 -15.14 -0.13
C GLY A 235 19.83 -14.56 -0.99
N LEU A 236 19.55 -13.25 -0.89
CA LEU A 236 18.60 -12.59 -1.79
C LEU A 236 19.25 -12.34 -3.15
N PRO A 237 18.55 -12.64 -4.28
CA PRO A 237 19.05 -12.25 -5.59
C PRO A 237 19.09 -10.72 -5.75
N PRO A 238 19.89 -10.20 -6.69
CA PRO A 238 20.19 -8.78 -6.80
C PRO A 238 18.97 -7.86 -6.84
N GLU A 239 17.91 -8.25 -7.54
CA GLU A 239 16.69 -7.44 -7.69
C GLU A 239 15.91 -7.34 -6.36
N LEU A 240 15.84 -8.44 -5.61
CA LEU A 240 15.24 -8.43 -4.27
C LEU A 240 16.09 -7.64 -3.30
N ALA A 241 17.41 -7.85 -3.31
CA ALA A 241 18.33 -7.12 -2.45
C ALA A 241 18.25 -5.60 -2.67
N TYR A 242 18.17 -5.16 -3.93
CA TYR A 242 17.99 -3.76 -4.31
C TYR A 242 16.69 -3.17 -3.76
N ALA A 243 15.57 -3.90 -3.94
CA ALA A 243 14.27 -3.49 -3.41
C ALA A 243 14.24 -3.45 -1.86
N PHE A 244 14.80 -4.46 -1.19
CA PHE A 244 14.90 -4.54 0.27
C PHE A 244 15.74 -3.40 0.85
N HIS A 245 16.87 -3.06 0.20
CA HIS A 245 17.67 -1.92 0.61
C HIS A 245 16.90 -0.60 0.46
N GLY A 246 16.18 -0.40 -0.65
CA GLY A 246 15.27 0.73 -0.82
C GLY A 246 14.19 0.82 0.26
N MET A 247 13.59 -0.30 0.63
CA MET A 247 12.61 -0.39 1.73
C MET A 247 13.23 -0.01 3.07
N LYS A 248 14.43 -0.51 3.38
CA LYS A 248 15.19 -0.18 4.59
C LYS A 248 15.49 1.32 4.66
N MET A 249 15.96 1.91 3.56
CA MET A 249 16.25 3.34 3.45
C MET A 249 14.99 4.20 3.65
N TYR A 250 13.87 3.83 3.05
CA TYR A 250 12.62 4.58 3.25
C TYR A 250 12.05 4.41 4.66
N SER A 251 12.22 3.25 5.31
CA SER A 251 11.90 3.10 6.74
C SER A 251 12.71 4.03 7.64
N PHE A 252 13.99 4.27 7.33
CA PHE A 252 14.78 5.29 8.03
C PHE A 252 14.25 6.71 7.78
N VAL A 253 13.89 7.05 6.55
CA VAL A 253 13.24 8.34 6.23
C VAL A 253 11.95 8.55 7.04
N ILE A 254 11.14 7.51 7.20
CA ILE A 254 9.95 7.56 8.06
C ILE A 254 10.32 7.79 9.53
N GLN A 255 11.34 7.10 10.03
CA GLN A 255 11.79 7.24 11.42
C GLN A 255 12.29 8.66 11.70
N GLU A 256 13.16 9.20 10.84
CA GLU A 256 13.66 10.57 10.94
C GLU A 256 12.51 11.60 10.90
N TYR A 257 11.50 11.38 10.05
CA TYR A 257 10.31 12.22 10.03
C TYR A 257 9.53 12.18 11.35
N ILE A 258 9.32 11.00 11.94
CA ILE A 258 8.63 10.86 13.23
C ILE A 258 9.41 11.55 14.35
N GLU A 259 10.74 11.44 14.32
CA GLU A 259 11.63 12.05 15.31
C GLU A 259 11.81 13.56 15.12
N GLY A 260 11.24 14.13 14.05
CA GLY A 260 11.28 15.56 13.74
C GLY A 260 12.55 16.00 13.01
N GLY A 261 13.37 15.06 12.53
CA GLY A 261 14.55 15.33 11.71
C GLY A 261 14.23 15.80 10.29
N ILE A 262 13.03 15.51 9.78
CA ILE A 262 12.55 15.94 8.46
C ILE A 262 11.37 16.90 8.60
N GLY A 263 11.42 18.03 7.88
CA GLY A 263 10.36 19.03 7.91
C GLY A 263 9.10 18.61 7.15
N VAL A 264 7.93 19.13 7.55
CA VAL A 264 6.66 18.90 6.85
C VAL A 264 6.68 19.39 5.39
N SER A 265 7.51 20.37 5.08
CA SER A 265 7.75 20.89 3.73
C SER A 265 8.34 19.85 2.76
N ASP A 266 8.93 18.78 3.28
CA ASP A 266 9.61 17.75 2.49
C ASP A 266 8.68 16.58 2.11
N SER A 267 7.38 16.73 2.35
CA SER A 267 6.35 15.75 2.00
C SER A 267 6.36 15.32 0.52
N ARG A 268 6.81 16.17 -0.41
CA ARG A 268 6.98 15.79 -1.84
C ARG A 268 8.08 14.74 -2.03
N MET A 269 9.23 14.95 -1.41
CA MET A 269 10.35 14.01 -1.45
C MET A 269 9.92 12.68 -0.86
N MET A 270 9.27 12.71 0.31
CA MET A 270 8.75 11.49 0.93
C MET A 270 7.75 10.74 0.03
N CYS A 271 6.84 11.46 -0.65
CA CYS A 271 5.93 10.85 -1.62
C CYS A 271 6.65 10.15 -2.77
N ASP A 272 7.63 10.82 -3.38
CA ASP A 272 8.36 10.26 -4.52
C ASP A 272 9.20 9.06 -4.10
N LEU A 273 9.94 9.15 -2.98
CA LEU A 273 10.71 8.04 -2.45
C LEU A 273 9.81 6.84 -2.12
N ARG A 274 8.68 7.08 -1.44
CA ARG A 274 7.68 6.05 -1.15
C ARG A 274 7.19 5.36 -2.41
N ASN A 275 6.75 6.16 -3.39
CA ASN A 275 6.15 5.67 -4.61
C ASN A 275 7.18 4.91 -5.46
N LEU A 276 8.44 5.37 -5.47
CA LEU A 276 9.54 4.71 -6.17
C LEU A 276 9.91 3.37 -5.53
N VAL A 277 10.09 3.32 -4.21
CA VAL A 277 10.37 2.08 -3.49
C VAL A 277 9.23 1.08 -3.70
N HIS A 278 7.98 1.53 -3.57
CA HIS A 278 6.82 0.66 -3.82
C HIS A 278 6.74 0.19 -5.27
N PHE A 279 7.09 1.04 -6.24
CA PHE A 279 7.19 0.67 -7.66
C PHE A 279 8.22 -0.44 -7.89
N HIS A 280 9.41 -0.34 -7.28
CA HIS A 280 10.42 -1.41 -7.35
C HIS A 280 9.91 -2.72 -6.75
N VAL A 281 9.24 -2.68 -5.60
CA VAL A 281 8.64 -3.89 -5.01
C VAL A 281 7.58 -4.51 -5.92
N LEU A 282 6.70 -3.69 -6.51
CA LEU A 282 5.63 -4.18 -7.40
C LEU A 282 6.13 -4.67 -8.77
N THR A 283 7.32 -4.25 -9.21
CA THR A 283 7.93 -4.68 -10.47
C THR A 283 8.76 -5.95 -10.32
N LEU A 284 8.95 -6.45 -9.10
CA LEU A 284 9.57 -7.75 -8.87
C LEU A 284 8.71 -8.85 -9.52
N PRO A 285 9.26 -9.59 -10.49
CA PRO A 285 8.52 -10.62 -11.22
C PRO A 285 8.18 -11.82 -10.31
N PRO A 286 6.97 -12.37 -10.37
CA PRO A 286 6.65 -13.68 -9.78
C PRO A 286 7.64 -14.77 -10.21
N ALA A 287 7.90 -15.76 -9.35
CA ALA A 287 8.81 -16.87 -9.65
C ALA A 287 8.44 -17.64 -10.94
N ASN A 288 7.14 -17.84 -11.18
CA ASN A 288 6.62 -18.59 -12.33
C ASN A 288 6.66 -17.83 -13.67
N GLU A 289 6.89 -16.52 -13.67
CA GLU A 289 6.94 -15.67 -14.87
C GLU A 289 8.36 -15.52 -15.45
N SER A 290 9.37 -16.18 -14.86
CA SER A 290 10.76 -16.04 -15.28
C SER A 290 11.45 -17.39 -15.53
N ASP A 291 12.21 -17.48 -16.61
CA ASP A 291 13.01 -18.65 -17.00
C ASP A 291 14.29 -18.85 -16.15
N THR A 292 14.43 -18.18 -15.00
CA THR A 292 15.73 -18.09 -14.34
C THR A 292 15.96 -19.17 -13.28
N ASN A 293 16.78 -20.16 -13.65
CA ASN A 293 17.54 -21.09 -12.79
C ASN A 293 18.40 -20.41 -11.68
N HIS A 294 18.19 -19.12 -11.39
CA HIS A 294 19.05 -18.28 -10.53
C HIS A 294 18.30 -17.70 -9.33
N ARG A 295 17.02 -18.01 -9.17
CA ARG A 295 16.22 -17.60 -8.01
C ARG A 295 16.28 -18.72 -6.96
N GLY A 296 16.81 -18.39 -5.78
CA GLY A 296 16.88 -19.31 -4.66
C GLY A 296 15.49 -19.72 -4.15
N PRO A 297 15.40 -20.76 -3.29
CA PRO A 297 14.13 -21.34 -2.85
C PRO A 297 13.25 -20.38 -2.02
N LEU A 298 13.82 -19.29 -1.50
CA LEU A 298 13.08 -18.29 -0.72
C LEU A 298 12.59 -17.11 -1.56
N TYR A 299 12.87 -17.06 -2.87
CA TYR A 299 12.60 -15.89 -3.70
C TYR A 299 11.14 -15.43 -3.62
N GLU A 300 10.20 -16.33 -3.89
CA GLU A 300 8.79 -15.97 -3.99
C GLU A 300 8.22 -15.63 -2.61
N ALA A 301 8.58 -16.39 -1.58
CA ALA A 301 8.22 -16.09 -0.21
C ALA A 301 8.73 -14.69 0.23
N CYS A 302 9.98 -14.35 -0.09
CA CYS A 302 10.53 -13.02 0.16
C CYS A 302 9.81 -11.93 -0.62
N ARG A 303 9.49 -12.17 -1.90
CA ARG A 303 8.77 -11.23 -2.77
C ARG A 303 7.37 -10.93 -2.23
N ILE A 304 6.63 -11.96 -1.83
CA ILE A 304 5.29 -11.82 -1.25
C ILE A 304 5.37 -11.12 0.12
N SER A 305 6.33 -11.48 0.97
CA SER A 305 6.53 -10.80 2.26
C SER A 305 6.96 -9.33 2.10
N ALA A 306 7.75 -9.00 1.09
CA ALA A 306 8.09 -7.63 0.75
C ALA A 306 6.86 -6.83 0.31
N LEU A 307 5.97 -7.44 -0.48
CA LEU A 307 4.67 -6.84 -0.82
C LEU A 307 3.84 -6.58 0.43
N ILE A 308 3.74 -7.53 1.37
CA ILE A 308 3.02 -7.37 2.65
C ILE A 308 3.59 -6.18 3.43
N TYR A 309 4.91 -6.14 3.65
CA TYR A 309 5.55 -5.05 4.37
C TYR A 309 5.35 -3.71 3.65
N SER A 310 5.50 -3.70 2.32
CA SER A 310 5.33 -2.49 1.52
C SER A 310 3.89 -1.97 1.61
N THR A 311 2.87 -2.80 1.40
CA THR A 311 1.46 -2.37 1.46
C THR A 311 0.94 -2.11 2.88
N GLY A 312 1.60 -2.67 3.89
CA GLY A 312 1.22 -2.52 5.29
C GLY A 312 1.93 -1.37 6.00
N VAL A 313 3.17 -1.06 5.61
CA VAL A 313 4.06 -0.14 6.34
C VAL A 313 4.43 1.07 5.50
N LEU A 314 5.04 0.86 4.33
CA LEU A 314 5.64 1.96 3.55
C LEU A 314 4.63 2.69 2.66
N PHE A 315 3.76 1.91 2.03
CA PHE A 315 2.65 2.32 1.18
C PHE A 315 1.34 1.85 1.84
N PRO A 316 0.98 2.43 2.99
CA PRO A 316 -0.03 1.88 3.90
C PRO A 316 -1.43 1.91 3.30
N MET A 317 -1.84 0.76 2.74
CA MET A 317 -3.17 0.55 2.19
C MET A 317 -4.20 0.46 3.33
N PRO A 318 -5.38 1.07 3.18
CA PRO A 318 -6.43 0.95 4.19
C PRO A 318 -6.92 -0.49 4.27
N ALA A 319 -7.27 -0.96 5.47
CA ALA A 319 -7.69 -2.36 5.70
C ALA A 319 -8.81 -2.81 4.74
N VAL A 320 -9.79 -1.94 4.50
CA VAL A 320 -10.96 -2.20 3.64
C VAL A 320 -10.59 -2.52 2.18
N GLY A 321 -9.45 -2.07 1.67
CA GLY A 321 -9.01 -2.37 0.30
C GLY A 321 -7.64 -3.03 0.21
N SER A 322 -7.05 -3.39 1.35
CA SER A 322 -5.70 -3.93 1.40
C SER A 322 -5.65 -5.33 0.77
N PRO A 323 -4.60 -5.64 -0.03
CA PRO A 323 -4.41 -6.97 -0.58
C PRO A 323 -3.87 -8.00 0.43
N HIS A 324 -3.75 -7.65 1.73
CA HIS A 324 -3.13 -8.51 2.75
C HIS A 324 -3.73 -9.91 2.85
N GLY A 325 -5.06 -10.06 2.82
CA GLY A 325 -5.68 -11.39 2.87
C GLY A 325 -5.22 -12.29 1.71
N ARG A 326 -5.23 -11.76 0.49
CA ARG A 326 -4.74 -12.49 -0.69
C ARG A 326 -3.24 -12.77 -0.63
N LEU A 327 -2.45 -11.82 -0.15
CA LEU A 327 -1.00 -12.01 0.05
C LEU A 327 -0.70 -13.09 1.09
N ALA A 328 -1.49 -13.16 2.18
CA ALA A 328 -1.34 -14.20 3.20
C ALA A 328 -1.64 -15.60 2.64
N THR A 329 -2.72 -15.74 1.86
CA THR A 329 -3.06 -17.00 1.19
C THR A 329 -1.96 -17.42 0.22
N LEU A 330 -1.48 -16.50 -0.64
CA LEU A 330 -0.39 -16.78 -1.58
C LEU A 330 0.91 -17.19 -0.86
N LEU A 331 1.26 -16.50 0.22
CA LEU A 331 2.44 -16.82 1.00
C LEU A 331 2.32 -18.20 1.68
N GLN A 332 1.15 -18.52 2.22
CA GLN A 332 0.93 -19.84 2.83
C GLN A 332 1.07 -20.96 1.80
N GLN A 333 0.51 -20.77 0.60
CA GLN A 333 0.62 -21.74 -0.50
C GLN A 333 2.08 -21.96 -0.90
N GLU A 334 2.82 -20.88 -1.16
CA GLU A 334 4.25 -20.95 -1.50
C GLU A 334 5.07 -21.71 -0.45
N LEU A 335 4.82 -21.43 0.83
CA LEU A 335 5.53 -22.09 1.92
C LEU A 335 5.12 -23.55 2.10
N ALA A 336 3.88 -23.92 1.77
CA ALA A 336 3.40 -25.29 1.85
C ALA A 336 3.88 -26.15 0.68
N ASP A 337 4.03 -25.56 -0.50
CA ASP A 337 4.47 -26.23 -1.73
C ASP A 337 5.99 -26.44 -1.76
N THR A 338 6.74 -25.76 -0.90
CA THR A 338 8.20 -25.88 -0.81
C THR A 338 8.61 -26.71 0.42
N ASP A 339 9.64 -27.56 0.28
CA ASP A 339 10.24 -28.35 1.39
C ASP A 339 10.85 -27.49 2.53
N LEU A 340 10.69 -26.16 2.49
CA LEU A 340 11.19 -25.19 3.47
C LEU A 340 10.65 -25.42 4.89
N LEU A 341 9.47 -26.03 5.01
CA LEU A 341 8.88 -26.34 6.32
C LEU A 341 9.44 -27.63 6.92
N ASP A 342 9.85 -28.58 6.09
CA ASP A 342 10.39 -29.87 6.52
C ASP A 342 11.92 -29.80 6.74
N ALA A 343 12.60 -28.95 5.97
CA ALA A 343 14.02 -28.64 6.13
C ALA A 343 14.22 -27.12 6.24
N PRO A 344 13.98 -26.54 7.43
CA PRO A 344 14.08 -25.10 7.61
C PRO A 344 15.50 -24.60 7.28
N PRO A 345 15.62 -23.43 6.63
CA PRO A 345 16.90 -22.87 6.27
C PRO A 345 17.77 -22.61 7.52
N THR A 346 19.09 -22.70 7.34
CA THR A 346 20.08 -22.47 8.40
C THR A 346 20.79 -21.12 8.22
N GLY A 347 21.42 -20.60 9.27
CA GLY A 347 22.17 -19.34 9.22
C GLY A 347 21.27 -18.11 8.99
N ASP A 348 21.73 -17.15 8.20
CA ASP A 348 20.99 -15.90 7.93
C ASP A 348 19.66 -16.13 7.18
N ASN A 349 19.56 -17.21 6.40
CA ASN A 349 18.32 -17.61 5.76
C ASN A 349 17.24 -18.00 6.80
N GLN A 350 17.64 -18.43 8.01
CA GLN A 350 16.72 -18.71 9.11
C GLN A 350 16.09 -17.43 9.66
N ASN A 351 16.88 -16.36 9.80
CA ASN A 351 16.39 -15.04 10.23
C ASN A 351 15.39 -14.46 9.22
N LEU A 352 15.71 -14.61 7.93
CA LEU A 352 14.81 -14.22 6.84
C LEU A 352 13.50 -15.03 6.87
N PHE A 353 13.58 -16.32 7.14
CA PHE A 353 12.41 -17.19 7.27
C PHE A 353 11.50 -16.82 8.45
N VAL A 354 12.10 -16.48 9.60
CA VAL A 354 11.37 -15.90 10.74
C VAL A 354 10.62 -14.62 10.34
N TRP A 355 11.27 -13.74 9.59
CA TRP A 355 10.65 -12.49 9.10
C TRP A 355 9.50 -12.77 8.13
N ILE A 356 9.65 -13.73 7.21
CA ILE A 356 8.60 -14.16 6.29
C ILE A 356 7.35 -14.63 7.05
N LEU A 357 7.51 -15.52 8.02
CA LEU A 357 6.41 -16.03 8.84
C LEU A 357 5.72 -14.93 9.65
N ALA A 358 6.49 -13.97 10.17
CA ALA A 358 5.94 -12.81 10.88
C ALA A 358 5.10 -11.92 9.95
N MET A 359 5.58 -11.64 8.73
CA MET A 359 4.80 -10.90 7.73
C MET A 359 3.50 -11.63 7.36
N GLY A 360 3.57 -12.94 7.14
CA GLY A 360 2.39 -13.76 6.86
C GLY A 360 1.37 -13.74 8.00
N SER A 361 1.83 -13.86 9.25
CA SER A 361 0.97 -13.77 10.44
C SER A 361 0.26 -12.42 10.54
N ILE A 362 0.97 -11.32 10.27
CA ILE A 362 0.40 -9.97 10.28
C ILE A 362 -0.63 -9.81 9.16
N ALA A 363 -0.31 -10.21 7.94
CA ALA A 363 -1.21 -10.12 6.79
C ALA A 363 -2.49 -10.95 7.00
N ALA A 364 -2.36 -12.11 7.64
CA ALA A 364 -3.45 -13.02 7.95
C ALA A 364 -4.29 -12.59 9.16
N SER A 365 -4.07 -11.41 9.78
CA SER A 365 -4.66 -11.06 11.08
C SER A 365 -6.18 -11.24 11.18
N ASN A 366 -6.91 -11.03 10.10
CA ASN A 366 -8.38 -11.16 10.03
C ASN A 366 -8.82 -12.38 9.19
N GLY A 367 -7.89 -13.25 8.81
CA GLY A 367 -8.09 -14.40 7.93
C GLY A 367 -7.90 -15.74 8.64
N PRO A 368 -8.40 -16.84 8.05
CA PRO A 368 -8.25 -18.18 8.61
C PRO A 368 -6.80 -18.66 8.67
N GLU A 369 -5.91 -18.14 7.81
CA GLU A 369 -4.50 -18.55 7.71
C GLU A 369 -3.66 -18.15 8.94
N ARG A 370 -4.17 -17.21 9.77
CA ARG A 370 -3.43 -16.68 10.93
C ARG A 370 -2.89 -17.78 11.83
N ARG A 371 -3.75 -18.75 12.15
CA ARG A 371 -3.40 -19.85 13.07
C ARG A 371 -2.20 -20.64 12.56
N TRP A 372 -2.15 -20.88 11.26
CA TRP A 372 -1.08 -21.65 10.62
C TRP A 372 0.26 -20.91 10.70
N PHE A 373 0.29 -19.61 10.34
CA PHE A 373 1.52 -18.80 10.44
C PHE A 373 2.03 -18.70 11.88
N VAL A 374 1.13 -18.46 12.83
CA VAL A 374 1.48 -18.39 14.26
C VAL A 374 2.09 -19.70 14.73
N GLN A 375 1.47 -20.83 14.38
CA GLN A 375 1.97 -22.15 14.76
C GLN A 375 3.38 -22.39 14.20
N LYS A 376 3.61 -22.11 12.91
CA LYS A 376 4.94 -22.27 12.29
C LYS A 376 6.00 -21.35 12.89
N LEU A 377 5.64 -20.12 13.23
CA LEU A 377 6.55 -19.20 13.91
C LEU A 377 6.93 -19.70 15.32
N VAL A 378 6.00 -20.31 16.05
CA VAL A 378 6.25 -20.92 17.36
C VAL A 378 7.17 -22.12 17.24
N GLU A 379 6.88 -23.05 16.32
CA GLU A 379 7.72 -24.23 16.05
C GLU A 379 9.17 -23.80 15.76
N LEU A 380 9.37 -22.85 14.85
CA LEU A 380 10.69 -22.34 14.50
C LEU A 380 11.39 -21.63 15.66
N SER A 381 10.65 -20.85 16.45
CA SER A 381 11.21 -20.16 17.62
C SER A 381 11.70 -21.14 18.70
N CYS A 382 10.98 -22.23 18.91
CA CYS A 382 11.40 -23.32 19.79
C CYS A 382 12.69 -23.99 19.29
N HIS A 383 12.78 -24.28 17.98
CA HIS A 383 13.98 -24.84 17.37
C HIS A 383 15.21 -23.92 17.53
N MET A 384 15.02 -22.60 17.40
CA MET A 384 16.09 -21.62 17.57
C MET A 384 16.42 -21.31 19.04
N SER A 385 15.78 -21.98 20.00
CA SER A 385 15.88 -21.67 21.44
C SER A 385 15.62 -20.18 21.73
N MET A 386 14.69 -19.58 20.99
CA MET A 386 14.30 -18.18 21.14
C MET A 386 13.17 -18.08 22.15
N SER A 387 13.55 -17.86 23.40
CA SER A 387 12.60 -17.65 24.48
C SER A 387 12.22 -16.18 24.69
N HIS A 388 12.87 -15.20 24.06
CA HIS A 388 12.63 -13.79 24.40
C HIS A 388 12.14 -12.97 23.22
N TRP A 389 11.07 -12.18 23.44
CA TRP A 389 10.55 -11.21 22.44
C TRP A 389 11.65 -10.29 21.91
N ASN A 390 12.54 -9.81 22.79
CA ASN A 390 13.63 -8.93 22.40
C ASN A 390 14.54 -9.58 21.35
N ARG A 391 14.79 -10.90 21.45
CA ARG A 391 15.60 -11.62 20.46
C ARG A 391 14.88 -11.75 19.12
N LEU A 392 13.60 -12.09 19.14
CA LEU A 392 12.77 -12.13 17.93
C LEU A 392 12.71 -10.74 17.26
N LYS A 393 12.46 -9.68 18.05
CA LYS A 393 12.42 -8.31 17.56
C LYS A 393 13.77 -7.87 16.95
N THR A 394 14.90 -8.27 17.53
CA THR A 394 16.22 -8.02 16.94
C THR A 394 16.36 -8.67 15.56
N ILE A 395 15.88 -9.91 15.38
CA ILE A 395 15.88 -10.59 14.08
C ILE A 395 14.96 -9.89 13.08
N LEU A 396 13.75 -9.51 13.49
CA LEU A 396 12.82 -8.80 12.61
C LEU A 396 13.41 -7.46 12.14
N LYS A 397 14.08 -6.74 13.06
CA LYS A 397 14.78 -5.48 12.76
C LYS A 397 16.01 -5.65 11.87
N SER A 398 16.71 -6.77 11.94
CA SER A 398 17.88 -6.99 11.07
C SER A 398 17.48 -7.14 9.61
N ILE A 399 16.22 -7.53 9.34
CA ILE A 399 15.64 -7.58 8.00
C ILE A 399 14.90 -6.28 7.69
N LEU A 400 13.64 -6.16 8.11
CA LEU A 400 12.78 -4.99 7.89
C LEU A 400 11.70 -4.90 8.99
N TRP A 401 11.84 -3.98 9.94
CA TRP A 401 10.84 -3.77 10.98
C TRP A 401 10.80 -2.31 11.41
N LEU A 402 9.63 -1.68 11.31
CA LEU A 402 9.39 -0.33 11.80
C LEU A 402 8.55 -0.40 13.08
N ASP A 403 9.16 -0.10 14.22
CA ASP A 403 8.56 -0.32 15.55
C ASP A 403 7.17 0.31 15.68
N CYS A 404 7.03 1.58 15.30
CA CYS A 404 5.77 2.31 15.42
C CYS A 404 4.63 1.74 14.56
N ALA A 405 4.97 1.00 13.50
CA ALA A 405 3.99 0.39 12.61
C ALA A 405 3.68 -1.06 12.96
N CYS A 406 4.70 -1.84 13.35
CA CYS A 406 4.61 -3.29 13.42
C CYS A 406 4.40 -3.84 14.84
N ASP A 407 4.80 -3.11 15.89
CA ASP A 407 4.80 -3.64 17.26
C ASP A 407 3.39 -4.02 17.74
N ARG A 408 2.36 -3.23 17.42
CA ARG A 408 0.97 -3.56 17.79
C ARG A 408 0.52 -4.90 17.20
N ALA A 409 0.75 -5.09 15.90
CA ALA A 409 0.38 -6.33 15.21
C ALA A 409 1.10 -7.56 15.78
N ALA A 410 2.39 -7.42 16.12
CA ALA A 410 3.15 -8.46 16.79
C ALA A 410 2.58 -8.80 18.19
N ILE A 411 2.20 -7.79 18.96
CA ILE A 411 1.59 -7.99 20.29
C ILE A 411 0.19 -8.62 20.16
N ASP A 412 -0.62 -8.26 19.18
CA ASP A 412 -1.93 -8.90 18.99
C ASP A 412 -1.80 -10.36 18.55
N THR A 413 -0.72 -10.68 17.83
CA THR A 413 -0.33 -12.07 17.51
C THR A 413 -0.07 -12.89 18.78
N ARG A 414 0.42 -12.27 19.87
CA ARG A 414 0.59 -12.88 21.20
C ARG A 414 -0.74 -13.16 21.90
N ALA A 415 -1.74 -12.27 21.78
CA ALA A 415 -3.01 -12.39 22.49
C ALA A 415 -3.93 -13.49 21.94
N GLY A 416 -3.95 -13.68 20.62
CA GLY A 416 -4.75 -14.73 19.97
C GLY A 416 -4.33 -16.16 20.35
N HIS A 417 -3.10 -16.36 20.84
CA HIS A 417 -2.61 -17.65 21.31
C HIS A 417 -3.16 -18.03 22.70
N ASN A 418 -3.23 -17.05 23.63
CA ASN A 418 -3.71 -17.30 25.00
C ASN A 418 -5.17 -17.75 25.06
N HIS A 419 -6.02 -17.30 24.11
CA HIS A 419 -7.42 -17.74 24.03
C HIS A 419 -7.59 -19.15 23.42
N VAL A 420 -6.66 -19.59 22.57
CA VAL A 420 -6.73 -20.92 21.94
C VAL A 420 -6.25 -22.00 22.91
N SER A 421 -5.21 -21.75 23.72
CA SER A 421 -4.80 -22.70 24.77
C SER A 421 -5.88 -22.95 25.81
N THR A 422 -6.67 -21.94 26.21
CA THR A 422 -7.79 -22.13 27.15
C THR A 422 -8.97 -22.91 26.56
N ALA A 423 -9.10 -22.99 25.22
CA ALA A 423 -10.20 -23.69 24.57
C ALA A 423 -9.88 -25.17 24.31
N VAL A 424 -8.61 -25.53 24.16
CA VAL A 424 -8.18 -26.93 23.93
C VAL A 424 -8.09 -27.73 25.23
N ASP A 425 -7.86 -27.06 26.38
CA ASP A 425 -7.85 -27.70 27.70
C ASP A 425 -9.25 -28.00 28.27
N GLY A 426 -10.33 -27.70 27.52
CA GLY A 426 -11.73 -27.91 27.93
C GLY A 426 -12.37 -29.22 27.46
N GLU A 427 -11.76 -29.95 26.51
CA GLU A 427 -12.35 -31.17 25.93
C GLU A 427 -11.30 -32.27 25.73
N SER A 428 -10.95 -32.99 26.79
CA SER A 428 -10.65 -34.44 26.71
C SER A 428 -10.42 -35.04 28.09
N ASN A 429 -11.30 -35.95 28.49
CA ASN A 429 -11.03 -36.88 29.59
C ASN A 429 -11.39 -38.30 29.12
N ALA A 430 -10.51 -39.24 29.49
CA ALA A 430 -10.57 -40.70 29.34
C ALA A 430 -10.06 -41.33 28.03
N THR A 431 -8.78 -41.77 28.01
CA THR A 431 -8.36 -43.20 28.15
C THR A 431 -6.82 -43.36 27.93
N ASN A 432 -6.26 -44.43 28.51
CA ASN A 432 -4.85 -44.70 28.86
C ASN A 432 -3.84 -44.98 27.72
N GLU A 433 -2.54 -44.86 28.09
CA GLU A 433 -1.29 -45.49 27.58
C GLU A 433 -0.33 -44.69 26.63
N PRO A 434 1.01 -44.95 26.60
CA PRO A 434 2.02 -44.25 27.42
C PRO A 434 3.09 -43.43 26.67
N HIS A 435 3.65 -42.45 27.38
CA HIS A 435 4.94 -41.75 27.19
C HIS A 435 5.34 -41.24 25.78
N VAL A 436 4.74 -40.12 25.38
CA VAL A 436 5.46 -39.07 24.64
C VAL A 436 5.72 -37.93 25.63
N ARG A 437 6.97 -37.45 25.73
CA ARG A 437 7.32 -36.30 26.57
C ARG A 437 6.52 -35.08 26.12
N THR A 438 5.43 -34.79 26.83
CA THR A 438 4.69 -33.54 26.74
C THR A 438 5.63 -32.41 27.15
N VAL A 439 5.96 -31.55 26.20
CA VAL A 439 6.68 -30.29 26.48
C VAL A 439 5.71 -29.39 27.23
N SER A 440 6.11 -29.02 28.45
CA SER A 440 5.33 -28.24 29.40
C SER A 440 4.77 -26.95 28.78
N SER A 441 3.47 -26.72 28.97
CA SER A 441 2.70 -25.51 28.62
C SER A 441 3.08 -24.26 29.44
N THR A 442 4.22 -24.29 30.13
CA THR A 442 4.54 -23.34 31.20
C THR A 442 5.73 -22.44 30.88
N VAL A 443 6.23 -22.43 29.64
CA VAL A 443 7.43 -21.66 29.29
C VAL A 443 7.14 -20.15 29.13
N TRP A 444 5.94 -19.73 28.70
CA TRP A 444 5.67 -18.34 28.32
C TRP A 444 5.04 -17.39 29.36
N PRO A 445 4.36 -17.81 30.46
CA PRO A 445 3.84 -16.84 31.43
C PRO A 445 4.93 -15.98 32.09
N ALA A 446 6.18 -16.49 32.17
CA ALA A 446 7.30 -15.80 32.78
C ALA A 446 8.08 -14.85 31.85
N LEU A 447 7.78 -14.83 30.54
CA LEU A 447 8.69 -14.24 29.54
C LEU A 447 8.43 -12.78 29.16
N MET A 448 7.33 -12.16 29.58
CA MET A 448 6.91 -10.87 28.98
C MET A 448 6.05 -9.95 29.88
N MET A 449 6.59 -9.51 31.02
CA MET A 449 6.15 -8.25 31.65
C MET A 449 7.06 -7.09 31.18
N PRO A 450 6.55 -6.09 30.44
CA PRO A 450 7.23 -4.81 30.30
C PRO A 450 7.04 -3.94 31.57
N PRO A 451 7.99 -3.08 31.95
CA PRO A 451 7.74 -2.08 32.98
C PRO A 451 6.68 -1.09 32.48
N ALA A 452 5.75 -0.71 33.36
CA ALA A 452 4.71 0.26 33.06
C ALA A 452 5.33 1.60 32.63
N ALA A 453 5.15 2.00 31.37
CA ALA A 453 5.48 3.33 30.90
C ALA A 453 4.24 3.94 30.24
N GLY A 454 3.61 4.86 30.96
CA GLY A 454 2.55 5.72 30.44
C GLY A 454 3.16 6.88 29.66
N TYR A 455 2.83 7.00 28.38
CA TYR A 455 2.83 8.27 27.68
C TYR A 455 2.02 8.15 26.38
N ARG A 456 0.97 8.96 26.24
CA ARG A 456 0.30 9.25 24.96
C ARG A 456 0.53 10.72 24.67
N PRO A 457 1.02 11.11 23.48
CA PRO A 457 0.69 12.39 22.91
C PRO A 457 -0.40 12.19 21.85
N GLU A 458 -1.58 12.72 22.11
CA GLU A 458 -2.51 13.11 21.06
C GLU A 458 -1.87 14.27 20.29
N VAL A 459 -1.59 14.07 19.00
CA VAL A 459 -1.28 15.18 18.09
C VAL A 459 -2.46 15.35 17.16
N ASN A 460 -3.23 16.41 17.41
CA ASN A 460 -4.26 16.90 16.51
C ASN A 460 -3.60 17.42 15.22
N TYR A 461 -3.93 16.82 14.08
CA TYR A 461 -3.55 17.34 12.77
C TYR A 461 -4.77 17.95 12.08
N TRP A 462 -4.66 19.23 11.74
CA TRP A 462 -5.57 19.98 10.85
C TRP A 462 -5.49 19.45 9.41
#